data_AF-A0A1X0NH70-F1
#
_entry.id   AF-A0A1X0NH70-F1
#
_cell.length_a   1.000
_cell.length_b   1.000
_cell.length_c   1.000
_cell.angle_alpha   90.00
_cell.angle_beta   90.00
_cell.angle_gamma   90.00
#
_symmetry.space_group_name_H-M   'P 1'
#
loop_
_entity.id
_entity.type
_entity.pdbx_description
1 polymer ?
#
loop_
_entity_poly.entity_id
_entity_poly.type
_entity_poly.pdbx_seq_one_letter_code
_entity_poly.pdbx_strand_id
1 'polypeptide(L)'
;DVSTIDIHSIIGDICANVKCEGGKVSVQYKGDDDWYECKEGSSISPSVTSAFSSGRIVCPPYSEVCMDLPIEPPTVEAVVVEEEVYNVTASINLINS
;
A
#
# COMPACT_ATOMS: atom_id res chain seq x y z
N ASP A 1 -16.29 -32.92 -10.56
CA ASP A 1 -15.96 -32.28 -9.26
C ASP A 1 -14.66 -31.55 -9.47
N VAL A 2 -14.68 -30.24 -9.30
CA VAL A 2 -13.77 -29.24 -9.88
C VAL A 2 -12.28 -29.64 -9.81
N SER A 3 -11.80 -30.24 -10.90
CA SER A 3 -10.40 -30.56 -11.14
C SER A 3 -9.77 -29.42 -11.94
N THR A 4 -9.57 -28.30 -11.26
CA THR A 4 -8.56 -27.28 -11.59
C THR A 4 -8.13 -26.70 -10.27
N ILE A 5 -7.07 -27.24 -9.69
CA ILE A 5 -6.31 -26.52 -8.66
C ILE A 5 -5.83 -25.28 -9.39
N ASP A 6 -6.49 -24.14 -9.16
CA ASP A 6 -6.09 -22.86 -9.71
C ASP A 6 -4.66 -22.60 -9.27
N ILE A 7 -3.72 -22.83 -10.19
CA ILE A 7 -2.30 -22.50 -10.09
C ILE A 7 -2.09 -20.98 -10.23
N HIS A 8 -3.08 -20.19 -9.80
CA HIS A 8 -2.85 -18.81 -9.46
C HIS A 8 -1.81 -18.85 -8.35
N SER A 9 -0.64 -18.30 -8.64
CA SER A 9 0.42 -18.02 -7.67
C SER A 9 -0.17 -17.78 -6.28
N ILE A 10 0.42 -18.36 -5.23
CA ILE A 10 -0.04 -18.17 -3.84
C ILE A 10 0.10 -16.67 -3.52
N ILE A 11 -0.93 -15.91 -3.88
CA ILE A 11 -1.12 -14.50 -3.58
C ILE A 11 -1.52 -14.49 -2.11
N GLY A 12 -0.63 -14.00 -1.27
CA GLY A 12 -0.94 -13.64 0.11
C GLY A 12 -1.20 -12.15 0.20
N ASP A 13 -1.68 -11.70 1.36
CA ASP A 13 -1.77 -10.30 1.69
C ASP A 13 -0.86 -9.97 2.89
N ILE A 14 -0.35 -8.75 2.90
CA ILE A 14 0.39 -8.21 4.05
C ILE A 14 -0.29 -6.94 4.54
N CYS A 15 -0.18 -6.65 5.84
CA CYS A 15 -0.45 -5.32 6.35
C CYS A 15 0.80 -4.46 6.18
N ALA A 16 0.66 -3.32 5.52
CA ALA A 16 1.71 -2.32 5.39
C ALA A 16 1.20 -0.96 5.84
N ASN A 17 2.12 -0.14 6.35
CA ASN A 17 1.84 1.27 6.52
C ASN A 17 1.83 1.91 5.13
N VAL A 18 0.81 2.69 4.86
CA VAL A 18 0.59 3.41 3.62
C VAL A 18 0.59 4.89 3.94
N LYS A 19 1.34 5.64 3.16
CA LYS A 19 1.37 7.09 3.20
C LYS A 19 0.89 7.59 1.87
N CYS A 20 -0.10 8.47 1.93
CA CYS A 20 -0.70 9.07 0.76
C CYS A 20 -0.38 10.56 0.79
N GLU A 21 0.24 11.05 -0.27
CA GLU A 21 0.73 12.43 -0.36
C GLU A 21 0.68 12.86 -1.84
N GLY A 22 -0.04 13.95 -2.14
CA GLY A 22 -0.09 14.51 -3.50
C GLY A 22 -0.56 13.53 -4.60
N GLY A 23 -1.44 12.56 -4.28
CA GLY A 23 -1.89 11.54 -5.22
C GLY A 23 -0.91 10.36 -5.41
N LYS A 24 0.13 10.27 -4.58
CA LYS A 24 1.10 9.18 -4.57
C LYS A 24 0.90 8.29 -3.35
N VAL A 25 1.16 7.00 -3.55
CA VAL A 25 1.18 6.00 -2.49
C VAL A 25 2.64 5.68 -2.16
N SER A 26 3.00 5.72 -0.89
CA SER A 26 4.25 5.17 -0.38
C SER A 26 3.94 4.09 0.65
N VAL A 27 4.73 3.02 0.66
CA VAL A 27 4.50 1.88 1.54
C VAL A 27 5.72 1.62 2.42
N GLN A 28 5.46 1.26 3.67
CA GLN A 28 6.45 0.73 4.60
C GLN A 28 5.92 -0.62 5.09
N TYR A 29 6.67 -1.68 4.80
CA TYR A 29 6.30 -3.06 5.10
C TYR A 29 7.14 -3.59 6.27
N LYS A 30 6.61 -4.60 6.96
CA LYS A 30 7.24 -5.13 8.17
C LYS A 30 8.66 -5.65 7.90
N GLY A 31 9.61 -5.30 8.77
CA GLY A 31 11.01 -5.73 8.62
C GLY A 31 11.86 -4.76 7.81
N ASP A 32 11.27 -3.69 7.30
CA ASP A 32 11.96 -2.55 6.73
C ASP A 32 11.34 -1.25 7.28
N ASP A 33 12.18 -0.34 7.77
CA ASP A 33 11.74 0.94 8.32
C ASP A 33 11.69 2.04 7.24
N ASP A 34 12.15 1.76 6.01
CA ASP A 34 12.13 2.70 4.90
C ASP A 34 10.75 2.79 4.21
N TRP A 35 10.47 3.96 3.64
CA TRP A 35 9.30 4.21 2.80
C TRP A 35 9.64 4.06 1.33
N TYR A 36 8.84 3.29 0.61
CA TYR A 36 9.01 3.02 -0.81
C TYR A 36 7.85 3.58 -1.62
N GLU A 37 8.13 4.42 -2.63
CA GLU A 37 7.08 4.88 -3.56
C GLU A 37 6.48 3.66 -4.28
N CYS A 38 5.17 3.49 -4.15
CA CYS A 38 4.43 2.34 -4.68
C CYS A 38 3.51 2.82 -5.80
N LYS A 39 4.06 2.97 -6.99
CA LYS A 39 3.30 3.40 -8.17
C LYS A 39 2.29 2.32 -8.58
N GLU A 40 1.05 2.73 -8.82
CA GLU A 40 -0.03 1.85 -9.29
C GLU A 40 0.43 0.86 -10.37
N GLY A 41 0.10 -0.43 -10.19
CA GLY A 41 0.45 -1.50 -11.11
C GLY A 41 1.93 -1.91 -11.13
N SER A 42 2.79 -1.20 -10.40
CA SER A 42 4.19 -1.58 -10.21
C SER A 42 4.33 -2.61 -9.08
N SER A 43 5.54 -3.14 -8.90
CA SER A 43 5.83 -4.07 -7.81
C SER A 43 7.12 -3.75 -7.09
N ILE A 44 7.13 -3.92 -5.77
CA ILE A 44 8.31 -3.80 -4.92
C ILE A 44 8.79 -5.22 -4.58
N SER A 45 10.09 -5.47 -4.71
CA SER A 45 10.70 -6.72 -4.24
C SER A 45 11.27 -6.46 -2.85
N PRO A 46 10.60 -6.86 -1.76
CA PRO A 46 11.11 -6.65 -0.41
C PRO A 46 12.44 -7.39 -0.24
N SER A 47 13.37 -6.76 0.48
CA SER A 47 14.60 -7.42 0.88
C SER A 47 14.30 -8.63 1.77
N VAL A 48 15.17 -9.64 1.72
CA VAL A 48 15.03 -10.80 2.61
C VAL A 48 15.23 -10.35 4.06
N THR A 49 14.18 -10.48 4.86
CA THR A 49 14.13 -10.06 6.28
C THR A 49 13.55 -11.19 7.12
N SER A 50 13.49 -11.00 8.44
CA SER A 50 12.79 -11.95 9.33
C SER A 50 11.28 -12.03 9.06
N ALA A 51 10.71 -11.04 8.36
CA ALA A 51 9.31 -10.99 7.98
C ALA A 51 9.05 -11.49 6.55
N PHE A 52 10.03 -11.39 5.65
CA PHE A 52 9.90 -11.76 4.23
C PHE A 52 11.03 -12.69 3.79
N SER A 53 10.70 -13.91 3.39
CA SER A 53 11.66 -14.86 2.81
C SER A 53 11.82 -14.71 1.29
N SER A 54 10.74 -14.34 0.60
CA SER A 54 10.70 -14.02 -0.84
C SER A 54 9.37 -13.35 -1.19
N GLY A 55 9.24 -12.87 -2.43
CA GLY A 55 7.97 -12.37 -2.98
C GLY A 55 8.07 -11.00 -3.64
N ARG A 56 6.93 -10.50 -4.13
CA ARG A 56 6.76 -9.17 -4.71
C ARG A 56 5.46 -8.55 -4.21
N ILE A 57 5.55 -7.35 -3.65
CA ILE A 57 4.40 -6.55 -3.23
C ILE A 57 3.86 -5.85 -4.48
N VAL A 58 2.57 -6.02 -4.78
CA VAL A 58 1.91 -5.37 -5.91
C VAL A 58 1.26 -4.07 -5.45
N CYS A 59 1.61 -2.97 -6.09
CA CYS A 59 1.13 -1.65 -5.73
C CYS A 59 -0.33 -1.45 -6.18
N PRO A 60 -1.26 -1.23 -5.23
CA PRO A 60 -2.65 -0.98 -5.55
C PRO A 60 -2.82 0.42 -6.16
N PRO A 61 -3.96 0.69 -6.82
CA PRO A 61 -4.35 2.04 -7.18
C PRO A 61 -4.50 2.92 -5.94
N TYR A 62 -4.29 4.23 -6.10
CA TYR A 62 -4.38 5.20 -5.00
C TYR A 62 -5.72 5.08 -4.26
N SER A 63 -6.83 5.04 -4.99
CA SER A 63 -8.18 5.01 -4.44
C SER A 63 -8.54 3.75 -3.63
N GLU A 64 -7.77 2.66 -3.72
CA GLU A 64 -8.00 1.45 -2.94
C GLU A 64 -7.45 1.55 -1.51
N VAL A 65 -6.35 2.27 -1.33
CA VAL A 65 -5.64 2.37 -0.05
C VAL A 65 -5.71 3.76 0.55
N CYS A 66 -5.98 4.76 -0.29
CA CYS A 66 -6.09 6.14 0.07
C CYS A 66 -7.54 6.57 -0.14
N MET A 67 -8.30 6.73 0.96
CA MET A 67 -9.66 7.26 0.87
C MET A 67 -9.58 8.75 0.58
N ASP A 68 -10.38 9.22 -0.38
CA ASP A 68 -10.75 10.63 -0.47
C ASP A 68 -11.69 10.92 0.70
N LEU A 69 -11.16 11.12 1.90
CA LEU A 69 -11.96 11.71 2.97
C LEU A 69 -12.41 13.07 2.43
N PRO A 70 -13.74 13.35 2.35
CA PRO A 70 -14.18 14.68 2.00
C PRO A 70 -13.53 15.61 3.01
N ILE A 71 -12.76 16.58 2.51
CA ILE A 71 -12.26 17.70 3.28
C ILE A 71 -13.54 18.37 3.79
N GLU A 72 -14.02 18.02 4.99
CA GLU A 72 -15.07 18.80 5.61
C GLU A 72 -14.40 20.14 5.87
N PRO A 73 -14.77 21.22 5.17
CA PRO A 73 -14.09 22.48 5.33
C PRO A 73 -14.25 22.88 6.80
N PRO A 74 -13.17 23.16 7.55
CA PRO A 74 -13.34 23.73 8.87
C PRO A 74 -14.14 25.01 8.69
N THR A 75 -15.32 25.05 9.30
CA THR A 75 -16.15 26.25 9.32
C THR A 75 -15.28 27.39 9.85
N VAL A 76 -14.96 28.34 8.96
CA VAL A 76 -14.26 29.60 9.23
C VAL A 76 -13.09 29.47 10.21
N GLU A 77 -11.88 29.23 9.70
CA GLU A 77 -10.67 30.05 9.86
C GLU A 77 -9.60 29.49 8.90
N ALA A 78 -8.73 30.34 8.36
CA ALA A 78 -7.79 29.99 7.30
C ALA A 78 -6.88 28.82 7.68
N VAL A 79 -7.06 27.66 7.04
CA VAL A 79 -6.08 26.58 7.07
C VAL A 79 -5.38 26.61 5.72
N VAL A 80 -4.10 26.97 5.79
CA VAL A 80 -3.09 26.69 4.78
C VAL A 80 -3.39 25.35 4.10
N VAL A 81 -3.30 25.30 2.77
CA VAL A 81 -3.32 24.02 2.05
C VAL A 81 -2.01 23.30 2.42
N GLU A 82 -1.96 22.74 3.61
CA GLU A 82 -0.94 21.77 3.97
C GLU A 82 -1.19 20.58 3.06
N GLU A 83 -0.14 20.15 2.39
CA GLU A 83 -0.09 18.88 1.71
C GLU A 83 -0.40 17.82 2.78
N GLU A 84 -1.68 17.49 2.98
CA GLU A 84 -2.08 16.63 4.10
C GLU A 84 -1.54 15.23 3.83
N VAL A 85 -0.44 14.91 4.51
CA VAL A 85 0.17 13.59 4.49
C VAL A 85 -0.64 12.71 5.41
N TYR A 86 -1.40 11.76 4.84
CA TYR A 86 -2.18 10.82 5.62
C TYR A 86 -1.51 9.45 5.65
N ASN A 87 -1.34 8.94 6.86
CA ASN A 87 -0.77 7.62 7.10
C ASN A 87 -1.89 6.68 7.54
N VAL A 88 -2.08 5.58 6.82
CA VAL A 88 -3.09 4.54 7.11
C VAL A 88 -2.42 3.17 7.08
N THR A 89 -3.06 2.16 7.67
CA THR A 89 -2.63 0.77 7.52
C THR A 89 -3.59 0.06 6.57
N ALA A 90 -3.06 -0.54 5.52
CA ALA A 90 -3.87 -1.24 4.51
C ALA A 90 -3.31 -2.63 4.21
N SER A 91 -4.18 -3.49 3.68
CA SER A 91 -3.77 -4.79 3.13
C SER A 91 -3.23 -4.59 1.72
N ILE A 92 -2.06 -5.14 1.43
CA ILE A 92 -1.43 -5.07 0.11
C ILE A 92 -1.08 -6.48 -0.36
N ASN A 93 -1.37 -6.74 -1.63
CA ASN A 93 -1.10 -8.01 -2.28
C ASN A 93 0.41 -8.33 -2.29
N LEU A 94 0.76 -9.55 -1.88
CA LEU A 94 2.09 -10.14 -1.94
C LEU A 94 2.05 -11.42 -2.79
N ILE A 95 2.75 -11.40 -3.91
CA ILE A 95 2.91 -12.56 -4.79
C ILE A 95 4.19 -13.30 -4.40
N ASN A 96 4.07 -14.50 -3.84
CA ASN A 96 5.22 -15.37 -3.60
C ASN A 96 5.79 -15.86 -4.94
N SER A 97 7.09 -15.65 -5.16
CA SER A 97 7.81 -16.16 -6.34
C SER A 97 8.36 -17.55 -6.12
#